data_AF-A0A836H7B8-F1
#
_entry.id   AF-A0A836H7B8-F1
#
_cell.length_a   1.000
_cell.length_b   1.000
_cell.length_c   1.000
_cell.angle_alpha   90.00
_cell.angle_beta   90.00
_cell.angle_gamma   90.00
#
_symmetry.space_group_name_H-M   'P 1'
#
loop_
_entity.id
_entity.type
_entity.pdbx_description
1 polymer ?
#
loop_
_entity_poly.entity_id
_entity_poly.type
_entity_poly.pdbx_seq_one_letter_code
_entity_poly.pdbx_strand_id
1 'polypeptide(L)'
;MRPRTLRCAPCCLHGALSGSRGRCSALRRQTSIGAAAPAFPQCLSITASLSLATAAHAALSTSCRSYMPLPQNQEDFSAYTEIDLPTETRIDAIRRTAIASQEWVACEKVHGTNFAIYLINENEVRFAKRSGIMDPNENFFGYHLLIGDFTAQVHALCALLKRRYGVTGRMGRVVLHGELFGAKYEHPLVPKSTKWCTLPNKKKIPIAGVEIQSEPFPQYSPELHYFAFDVKYSVSGAEADMVLLPFDDFSAVCSQVPGLLYAKPLVRGTLDECLAFDVENFITPLPALLGLGNYPLEGNLAEGVVIRHVRRGDPAVESSGVSTIIKLRCSSFMELKHPGKQQELKATFLDTVRAGALQRVRGGGKVTVLADSMLPRLEAAANALLLNNVSEGRLSNVLSKIGREPLLSGEVKEADVALMLAQDALKDFLKDVDPVVLNTSLAFRKTLIRSVYFAAEALLREKWTHLMARETARQAEIDAAIAAQEAAERP
;
A
#
# COMPACT_ATOMS: atom_id res chain seq x y z
N MET A 1 13.70 -67.71 -29.94
CA MET A 1 14.69 -68.46 -29.15
C MET A 1 14.56 -68.08 -27.68
N ARG A 2 14.28 -69.06 -26.82
CA ARG A 2 14.44 -69.04 -25.35
C ARG A 2 15.85 -69.59 -25.01
N PRO A 3 16.46 -69.36 -23.84
CA PRO A 3 15.96 -69.70 -22.47
C PRO A 3 16.08 -68.55 -21.44
N ARG A 4 15.23 -68.42 -20.39
CA ARG A 4 15.18 -69.13 -19.07
C ARG A 4 16.55 -69.13 -18.35
N THR A 5 16.76 -68.88 -17.05
CA THR A 5 15.98 -68.62 -15.81
C THR A 5 17.03 -68.48 -14.69
N LEU A 6 16.78 -67.71 -13.61
CA LEU A 6 16.91 -68.20 -12.22
C LEU A 6 16.40 -67.19 -11.18
N ARG A 7 15.60 -67.74 -10.26
CA ARG A 7 15.03 -67.13 -9.05
C ARG A 7 16.06 -67.25 -7.91
N CYS A 8 15.95 -66.37 -6.90
CA CYS A 8 15.85 -66.77 -5.49
C CYS A 8 15.58 -65.56 -4.57
N ALA A 9 14.60 -65.74 -3.69
CA ALA A 9 14.33 -65.03 -2.43
C ALA A 9 13.97 -66.15 -1.41
N PRO A 10 13.67 -65.93 -0.12
CA PRO A 10 13.99 -64.84 0.82
C PRO A 10 14.63 -65.40 2.13
N CYS A 11 14.87 -64.56 3.16
CA CYS A 11 14.95 -65.02 4.55
C CYS A 11 14.31 -64.01 5.51
N CYS A 12 13.32 -64.49 6.25
CA CYS A 12 12.74 -63.90 7.45
C CYS A 12 13.20 -64.70 8.68
N LEU A 13 13.38 -64.03 9.82
CA LEU A 13 13.33 -64.55 11.20
C LEU A 13 12.95 -63.33 12.05
N HIS A 14 11.75 -63.16 12.62
CA HIS A 14 11.05 -63.85 13.73
C HIS A 14 11.76 -63.84 15.10
N GLY A 15 11.05 -63.30 16.10
CA GLY A 15 11.32 -63.35 17.55
C GLY A 15 10.85 -62.06 18.26
N ALA A 16 9.55 -61.85 18.54
CA ALA A 16 8.78 -62.25 19.74
C ALA A 16 9.20 -61.48 21.03
N LEU A 17 8.41 -60.51 21.50
CA LEU A 17 7.27 -60.59 22.45
C LEU A 17 7.64 -60.68 23.95
N SER A 18 7.30 -59.63 24.70
CA SER A 18 6.72 -59.59 26.07
C SER A 18 6.92 -58.16 26.62
N GLY A 19 6.01 -57.47 27.31
CA GLY A 19 4.79 -57.86 28.01
C GLY A 19 4.90 -57.50 29.50
N SER A 20 4.45 -56.30 29.92
CA SER A 20 3.85 -56.00 31.23
C SER A 20 3.55 -54.49 31.30
N ARG A 21 2.29 -54.05 31.37
CA ARG A 21 1.36 -53.99 32.52
C ARG A 21 1.85 -53.11 33.68
N GLY A 22 1.27 -51.91 33.74
CA GLY A 22 0.60 -51.41 34.94
C GLY A 22 1.37 -50.35 35.74
N ARG A 23 0.79 -49.15 35.86
CA ARG A 23 -0.09 -48.80 37.00
C ARG A 23 -0.60 -47.36 36.87
N CYS A 24 -1.92 -47.22 37.03
CA CYS A 24 -2.56 -46.02 37.54
C CYS A 24 -2.08 -45.72 38.97
N SER A 25 -1.95 -44.43 39.29
CA SER A 25 -2.27 -43.95 40.63
C SER A 25 -2.69 -42.47 40.58
N ALA A 26 -3.97 -42.25 40.84
CA ALA A 26 -4.53 -40.99 41.28
C ALA A 26 -4.39 -40.86 42.80
N LEU A 27 -4.12 -39.64 43.31
CA LEU A 27 -4.38 -39.13 44.67
C LEU A 27 -3.93 -37.65 44.65
N ARG A 28 -4.80 -36.63 44.59
CA ARG A 28 -5.80 -36.09 45.55
C ARG A 28 -5.18 -35.34 46.76
N ARG A 29 -5.34 -34.01 46.73
CA ARG A 29 -5.62 -33.00 47.80
C ARG A 29 -4.59 -32.73 48.92
N GLN A 30 -4.25 -31.43 49.08
CA GLN A 30 -4.63 -30.50 50.19
C GLN A 30 -3.81 -29.18 50.02
N THR A 31 -4.42 -28.02 49.72
CA THR A 31 -4.95 -26.93 50.60
C THR A 31 -3.94 -26.20 51.51
N SER A 32 -3.66 -24.92 51.20
CA SER A 32 -3.56 -23.76 52.13
C SER A 32 -3.27 -22.49 51.29
N ILE A 33 -4.21 -21.57 51.11
CA ILE A 33 -4.48 -20.35 51.92
C ILE A 33 -3.25 -19.43 52.04
N GLY A 34 -3.40 -18.19 51.52
CA GLY A 34 -2.45 -17.10 51.69
C GLY A 34 -2.82 -15.88 50.84
N ALA A 35 -3.86 -15.16 51.23
CA ALA A 35 -4.25 -13.86 50.68
C ALA A 35 -3.38 -12.75 51.28
N ALA A 36 -2.90 -11.79 50.46
CA ALA A 36 -2.53 -10.44 50.90
C ALA A 36 -2.28 -9.47 49.72
N ALA A 37 -3.25 -8.61 49.46
CA ALA A 37 -3.11 -7.20 49.02
C ALA A 37 -4.22 -6.44 49.79
N PRO A 38 -4.20 -5.10 49.98
CA PRO A 38 -3.42 -4.08 49.26
C PRO A 38 -2.85 -2.95 50.18
N ALA A 39 -2.13 -1.99 49.60
CA ALA A 39 -1.95 -0.66 50.20
C ALA A 39 -1.81 0.43 49.13
N PHE A 40 -2.76 1.36 49.12
CA PHE A 40 -2.71 2.68 48.50
C PHE A 40 -1.85 3.63 49.36
N PRO A 41 -1.30 4.71 48.76
CA PRO A 41 -1.81 6.05 49.11
C PRO A 41 -1.93 6.95 47.85
N GLN A 42 -3.11 7.53 47.61
CA GLN A 42 -3.54 8.88 47.98
C GLN A 42 -3.04 10.01 47.07
N CYS A 43 -4.06 10.76 46.65
CA CYS A 43 -4.09 11.89 45.73
C CYS A 43 -3.69 13.18 46.47
N LEU A 44 -2.87 14.02 45.85
CA LEU A 44 -2.78 15.45 46.16
C LEU A 44 -2.74 16.23 44.85
N SER A 45 -3.83 16.95 44.61
CA SER A 45 -3.91 18.07 43.68
C SER A 45 -3.17 19.28 44.25
N ILE A 46 -2.48 20.06 43.42
CA ILE A 46 -2.54 21.53 43.39
C ILE A 46 -1.92 22.01 42.06
N THR A 47 -2.68 22.92 41.46
CA THR A 47 -2.44 23.78 40.29
C THR A 47 -1.15 24.59 40.36
N ALA A 48 -0.41 24.71 39.25
CA ALA A 48 0.10 26.00 38.74
C ALA A 48 0.87 25.87 37.41
N SER A 49 0.39 26.65 36.44
CA SER A 49 1.13 27.44 35.43
C SER A 49 2.06 26.75 34.40
N LEU A 50 1.60 26.85 33.14
CA LEU A 50 2.30 27.22 31.91
C LEU A 50 3.83 27.38 31.95
N SER A 51 4.46 26.85 30.89
CA SER A 51 5.80 27.13 30.35
C SER A 51 6.80 25.99 30.51
N LEU A 52 6.72 24.97 29.64
CA LEU A 52 7.89 24.17 29.23
C LEU A 52 7.56 23.34 27.98
N ALA A 53 7.45 24.02 26.85
CA ALA A 53 7.37 23.43 25.51
C ALA A 53 8.55 23.91 24.66
N THR A 54 9.79 23.71 25.11
CA THR A 54 11.01 24.07 24.34
C THR A 54 12.27 23.30 24.77
N ALA A 55 12.18 22.03 25.19
CA ALA A 55 13.39 21.28 25.59
C ALA A 55 13.37 19.77 25.27
N ALA A 56 12.84 19.37 24.11
CA ALA A 56 12.93 17.98 23.64
C ALA A 56 13.17 17.86 22.12
N HIS A 57 13.91 18.81 21.52
CA HIS A 57 14.30 18.80 20.10
C HIS A 57 15.80 19.08 19.85
N ALA A 58 16.65 18.82 20.84
CA ALA A 58 18.09 19.00 20.72
C ALA A 58 18.87 17.80 21.28
N ALA A 59 18.65 16.60 20.71
CA ALA A 59 19.50 15.43 20.95
C ALA A 59 19.49 14.40 19.79
N LEU A 60 19.26 14.85 18.54
CA LEU A 60 19.45 14.06 17.33
C LEU A 60 20.21 14.88 16.29
N SER A 61 21.43 15.29 16.64
CA SER A 61 22.36 15.93 15.71
C SER A 61 23.76 15.43 15.97
N THR A 62 24.10 14.36 15.25
CA THR A 62 25.41 13.97 14.67
C THR A 62 25.57 12.45 14.69
N SER A 63 24.68 11.73 14.01
CA SER A 63 25.05 10.42 13.49
C SER A 63 26.02 10.65 12.35
N CYS A 64 27.30 10.36 12.58
CA CYS A 64 28.32 10.34 11.55
C CYS A 64 27.83 9.45 10.40
N ARG A 65 27.61 10.04 9.21
CA ARG A 65 27.25 9.28 8.01
C ARG A 65 28.45 8.40 7.65
N SER A 66 28.33 7.10 7.90
CA SER A 66 29.32 6.10 7.52
C SER A 66 29.35 6.00 6.00
N TYR A 67 30.25 6.73 5.35
CA TYR A 67 30.52 6.58 3.92
C TYR A 67 31.62 5.52 3.75
N MET A 68 31.27 4.43 3.07
CA MET A 68 32.13 3.25 2.93
C MET A 68 32.99 3.29 1.66
N PRO A 69 34.16 2.60 1.65
CA PRO A 69 35.10 2.59 0.54
C PRO A 69 34.51 2.03 -0.76
N LEU A 70 35.15 2.36 -1.89
CA LEU A 70 34.78 1.96 -3.24
C LEU A 70 34.80 0.44 -3.43
N PRO A 71 33.83 -0.16 -4.15
CA PRO A 71 33.91 -1.58 -4.47
C PRO A 71 35.05 -1.83 -5.47
N GLN A 72 36.07 -2.58 -5.06
CA GLN A 72 37.07 -3.14 -5.97
C GLN A 72 36.55 -4.38 -6.71
N ASN A 73 35.36 -4.87 -6.36
CA ASN A 73 34.76 -6.11 -6.85
C ASN A 73 33.22 -6.03 -6.83
N GLN A 74 32.55 -6.51 -7.88
CA GLN A 74 31.07 -6.59 -8.01
C GLN A 74 30.50 -7.91 -7.45
N GLU A 75 31.23 -8.62 -6.58
CA GLU A 75 30.85 -9.91 -5.98
C GLU A 75 29.48 -9.89 -5.29
N ASP A 76 29.14 -8.78 -4.63
CA ASP A 76 27.85 -8.64 -3.95
C ASP A 76 26.68 -8.33 -4.90
N PHE A 77 26.98 -7.91 -6.15
CA PHE A 77 25.96 -7.47 -7.10
C PHE A 77 25.19 -8.65 -7.69
N SER A 78 23.87 -8.62 -7.53
CA SER A 78 22.94 -9.56 -8.17
C SER A 78 22.15 -8.82 -9.25
N ALA A 79 22.38 -9.16 -10.51
CA ALA A 79 21.68 -8.57 -11.64
C ALA A 79 20.17 -8.88 -11.56
N TYR A 80 19.34 -7.88 -11.80
CA TYR A 80 17.89 -8.08 -11.90
C TYR A 80 17.52 -8.58 -13.29
N THR A 81 16.60 -9.54 -13.36
CA THR A 81 16.21 -10.20 -14.62
C THR A 81 15.49 -9.23 -15.56
N GLU A 82 15.81 -9.33 -16.85
CA GLU A 82 14.99 -8.65 -17.87
C GLU A 82 13.63 -9.31 -17.99
N ILE A 83 12.58 -8.51 -18.21
CA ILE A 83 11.23 -9.03 -18.35
C ILE A 83 10.82 -8.89 -19.81
N ASP A 84 10.53 -10.00 -20.47
CA ASP A 84 10.11 -9.97 -21.89
C ASP A 84 8.63 -9.69 -22.05
N LEU A 85 8.25 -9.23 -23.24
CA LEU A 85 6.85 -9.24 -23.67
C LEU A 85 6.37 -10.70 -23.83
N PRO A 86 5.10 -11.01 -23.53
CA PRO A 86 4.57 -12.37 -23.60
C PRO A 86 4.39 -12.87 -25.03
N THR A 87 5.31 -13.70 -25.52
CA THR A 87 5.14 -14.37 -26.81
C THR A 87 4.05 -15.45 -26.70
N GLU A 88 3.35 -15.74 -27.80
CA GLU A 88 2.37 -16.84 -27.84
C GLU A 88 3.01 -18.17 -27.39
N THR A 89 4.22 -18.46 -27.88
CA THR A 89 4.99 -19.65 -27.50
C THR A 89 5.29 -19.74 -26.00
N ARG A 90 5.62 -18.60 -25.35
CA ARG A 90 5.89 -18.56 -23.91
C ARG A 90 4.61 -18.72 -23.11
N ILE A 91 3.55 -18.05 -23.51
CA ILE A 91 2.26 -18.18 -22.84
C ILE A 91 1.72 -19.61 -22.96
N ASP A 92 1.84 -20.24 -24.12
CA ASP A 92 1.46 -21.63 -24.32
C ASP A 92 2.36 -22.60 -23.55
N ALA A 93 3.66 -22.30 -23.42
CA ALA A 93 4.54 -23.06 -22.54
C ALA A 93 4.07 -22.99 -21.09
N ILE A 94 3.68 -21.82 -20.59
CA ILE A 94 3.13 -21.67 -19.24
C ILE A 94 1.79 -22.42 -19.11
N ARG A 95 0.90 -22.35 -20.11
CA ARG A 95 -0.39 -23.07 -20.12
C ARG A 95 -0.28 -24.58 -20.17
N ARG A 96 0.76 -25.12 -20.81
CA ARG A 96 1.06 -26.56 -20.79
C ARG A 96 1.47 -27.06 -19.40
N THR A 97 1.81 -26.15 -18.48
CA THR A 97 2.03 -26.46 -17.07
C THR A 97 0.76 -26.18 -16.25
N ALA A 98 0.69 -26.73 -15.05
CA ALA A 98 -0.38 -26.41 -14.08
C ALA A 98 -0.21 -25.01 -13.45
N ILE A 99 0.76 -24.19 -13.85
CA ILE A 99 1.05 -22.90 -13.21
C ILE A 99 0.18 -21.78 -13.79
N ALA A 100 -0.29 -21.88 -15.04
CA ALA A 100 -1.18 -20.87 -15.63
C ALA A 100 -2.49 -20.68 -14.84
N SER A 101 -3.02 -21.76 -14.25
CA SER A 101 -4.24 -21.77 -13.44
C SER A 101 -4.01 -21.52 -11.96
N GLN A 102 -2.75 -21.39 -11.52
CA GLN A 102 -2.42 -20.93 -10.16
C GLN A 102 -2.59 -19.41 -10.05
N GLU A 103 -2.23 -18.84 -8.90
CA GLU A 103 -2.37 -17.42 -8.64
C GLU A 103 -1.21 -16.58 -9.24
N TRP A 104 -1.61 -15.52 -9.92
CA TRP A 104 -0.79 -14.48 -10.52
C TRP A 104 -1.27 -13.12 -10.05
N VAL A 105 -0.39 -12.13 -10.14
CA VAL A 105 -0.70 -10.73 -9.89
C VAL A 105 -0.21 -9.86 -11.03
N ALA A 106 -0.98 -8.84 -11.38
CA ALA A 106 -0.56 -7.75 -12.24
C ALA A 106 -0.29 -6.52 -11.37
N CYS A 107 0.88 -5.91 -11.47
CA CYS A 107 1.25 -4.68 -10.77
C CYS A 107 1.64 -3.61 -11.79
N GLU A 108 1.49 -2.33 -11.43
CA GLU A 108 1.94 -1.23 -12.29
C GLU A 108 3.42 -1.40 -12.63
N LYS A 109 3.74 -1.26 -13.92
CA LYS A 109 5.11 -1.15 -14.39
C LYS A 109 5.50 0.33 -14.36
N VAL A 110 6.25 0.73 -13.33
CA VAL A 110 6.79 2.09 -13.22
C VAL A 110 7.92 2.27 -14.23
N HIS A 111 7.83 3.38 -14.96
CA HIS A 111 8.81 3.86 -15.94
C HIS A 111 9.78 4.84 -15.29
N GLY A 112 10.90 4.33 -14.78
CA GLY A 112 11.96 5.12 -14.18
C GLY A 112 13.31 4.52 -14.56
N THR A 113 14.16 4.29 -13.58
CA THR A 113 15.38 3.51 -13.78
C THR A 113 15.51 2.44 -12.70
N ASN A 114 15.99 1.26 -13.10
CA ASN A 114 16.19 0.15 -12.18
C ASN A 114 17.16 0.56 -11.07
N PHE A 115 16.75 0.35 -9.82
CA PHE A 115 17.51 0.72 -8.65
C PHE A 115 17.37 -0.33 -7.56
N ALA A 116 18.47 -0.68 -6.91
CA ALA A 116 18.46 -1.64 -5.82
C ALA A 116 19.23 -1.14 -4.61
N ILE A 117 18.68 -1.42 -3.44
CA ILE A 117 19.25 -1.11 -2.14
C ILE A 117 19.71 -2.43 -1.53
N TYR A 118 21.00 -2.53 -1.29
CA TYR A 118 21.65 -3.69 -0.70
C TYR A 118 21.96 -3.38 0.76
N LEU A 119 21.66 -4.33 1.64
CA LEU A 119 22.21 -4.38 2.98
C LEU A 119 23.08 -5.63 3.09
N ILE A 120 24.39 -5.41 3.14
CA ILE A 120 25.40 -6.44 3.27
C ILE A 120 25.75 -6.55 4.75
N ASN A 121 25.78 -7.78 5.25
CA ASN A 121 26.25 -8.13 6.58
C ASN A 121 25.55 -7.38 7.74
N GLU A 122 24.32 -6.89 7.52
CA GLU A 122 23.51 -6.06 8.42
C GLU A 122 24.06 -4.65 8.71
N ASN A 123 25.17 -4.22 8.11
CA ASN A 123 25.84 -2.96 8.44
C ASN A 123 26.15 -2.07 7.23
N GLU A 124 26.33 -2.67 6.05
CA GLU A 124 26.83 -2.00 4.87
C GLU A 124 25.71 -1.79 3.86
N VAL A 125 25.30 -0.53 3.67
CA VAL A 125 24.28 -0.17 2.68
C VAL A 125 24.94 0.21 1.37
N ARG A 126 24.58 -0.48 0.29
CA ARG A 126 25.05 -0.21 -1.07
C ARG A 126 23.88 0.06 -2.00
N PHE A 127 24.16 0.81 -3.06
CA PHE A 127 23.16 1.21 -4.05
C PHE A 127 23.62 0.75 -5.43
N ALA A 128 22.74 0.14 -6.19
CA ALA A 128 23.04 -0.38 -7.51
C ALA A 128 22.07 0.17 -8.55
N LYS A 129 22.63 0.46 -9.72
CA LYS A 129 21.87 0.60 -10.97
C LYS A 129 21.82 -0.75 -11.67
N ARG A 130 21.15 -0.81 -12.82
CA ARG A 130 21.03 -2.04 -13.63
C ARG A 130 22.35 -2.75 -13.93
N SER A 131 23.45 -2.01 -14.06
CA SER A 131 24.74 -2.55 -14.48
C SER A 131 25.72 -2.84 -13.33
N GLY A 132 25.34 -2.58 -12.07
CA GLY A 132 26.24 -2.82 -10.93
C GLY A 132 26.01 -1.91 -9.73
N ILE A 133 26.68 -2.25 -8.62
CA ILE A 133 26.83 -1.38 -7.45
C ILE A 133 27.64 -0.15 -7.85
N MET A 134 27.13 1.03 -7.47
CA MET A 134 27.68 2.31 -7.87
C MET A 134 28.76 2.82 -6.89
N ASP A 135 29.66 3.65 -7.41
CA ASP A 135 30.55 4.47 -6.59
C ASP A 135 29.69 5.45 -5.76
N PRO A 136 29.97 5.66 -4.45
CA PRO A 136 29.24 6.63 -3.63
C PRO A 136 29.26 8.07 -4.17
N ASN A 137 30.26 8.44 -4.99
CA ASN A 137 30.40 9.73 -5.65
C ASN A 137 29.86 9.74 -7.09
N GLU A 138 29.33 8.63 -7.60
CA GLU A 138 28.64 8.61 -8.90
C GLU A 138 27.34 9.39 -8.79
N ASN A 139 27.16 10.41 -9.63
CA ASN A 139 25.84 11.05 -9.75
C ASN A 139 24.90 10.16 -10.57
N PHE A 140 23.89 9.59 -9.91
CA PHE A 140 22.84 8.82 -10.55
C PHE A 140 21.46 9.40 -10.20
N PHE A 141 21.00 10.36 -11.00
CA PHE A 141 19.68 11.00 -10.87
C PHE A 141 19.36 11.56 -9.48
N GLY A 142 20.38 12.00 -8.74
CA GLY A 142 20.20 12.63 -7.44
C GLY A 142 19.74 11.71 -6.30
N TYR A 143 19.85 10.38 -6.44
CA TYR A 143 19.42 9.40 -5.42
C TYR A 143 20.00 9.65 -4.02
N HIS A 144 21.14 10.35 -3.91
CA HIS A 144 21.74 10.76 -2.65
C HIS A 144 20.79 11.50 -1.71
N LEU A 145 19.77 12.17 -2.27
CA LEU A 145 18.72 12.81 -1.49
C LEU A 145 17.96 11.81 -0.61
N LEU A 146 17.78 10.57 -1.08
CA LEU A 146 16.95 9.53 -0.47
C LEU A 146 17.75 8.51 0.35
N ILE A 147 19.08 8.63 0.43
CA ILE A 147 19.94 7.66 1.14
C ILE A 147 19.52 7.45 2.60
N GLY A 148 19.11 8.53 3.28
CA GLY A 148 18.65 8.45 4.68
C GLY A 148 17.42 7.54 4.82
N ASP A 149 16.44 7.76 3.95
CA ASP A 149 15.22 6.96 3.91
C ASP A 149 15.52 5.51 3.52
N PHE A 150 16.33 5.30 2.48
CA PHE A 150 16.71 3.95 2.02
C PHE A 150 17.44 3.15 3.10
N THR A 151 18.34 3.80 3.84
CA THR A 151 19.07 3.18 4.94
C THR A 151 18.10 2.72 6.04
N ALA A 152 17.21 3.61 6.48
CA ALA A 152 16.21 3.26 7.49
C ALA A 152 15.27 2.13 7.01
N GLN A 153 14.83 2.21 5.75
CA GLN A 153 13.93 1.24 5.14
C GLN A 153 14.55 -0.16 5.02
N VAL A 154 15.80 -0.29 4.55
CA VAL A 154 16.43 -1.61 4.38
C VAL A 154 16.76 -2.26 5.72
N HIS A 155 17.12 -1.48 6.75
CA HIS A 155 17.29 -2.00 8.11
C HIS A 155 15.97 -2.47 8.71
N ALA A 156 14.89 -1.70 8.55
CA ALA A 156 13.56 -2.10 8.99
C ALA A 156 13.11 -3.40 8.29
N LEU A 157 13.33 -3.48 6.97
CA LEU A 157 13.05 -4.68 6.17
C LEU A 157 13.84 -5.89 6.69
N CYS A 158 15.15 -5.75 6.94
CA CYS A 158 15.98 -6.83 7.47
C CYS A 158 15.45 -7.34 8.81
N ALA A 159 15.10 -6.43 9.74
CA ALA A 159 14.53 -6.80 11.03
C ALA A 159 13.19 -7.57 10.87
N LEU A 160 12.32 -7.14 9.97
CA LEU A 160 11.06 -7.81 9.66
C LEU A 160 11.28 -9.22 9.08
N LEU A 161 12.26 -9.38 8.18
CA LEU A 161 12.60 -10.68 7.59
C LEU A 161 13.14 -11.63 8.65
N LYS A 162 14.06 -11.18 9.51
CA LYS A 162 14.60 -12.00 10.59
C LYS A 162 13.49 -12.50 11.52
N ARG A 163 12.58 -11.60 11.90
CA ARG A 163 11.42 -11.94 12.73
C ARG A 163 10.48 -12.94 12.05
N ARG A 164 10.16 -12.72 10.77
CA ARG A 164 9.21 -13.56 10.02
C ARG A 164 9.74 -14.98 9.79
N TYR A 165 11.02 -15.11 9.46
CA TYR A 165 11.64 -16.38 9.11
C TYR A 165 12.47 -17.01 10.24
N GLY A 166 12.41 -16.45 11.46
CA GLY A 166 13.11 -16.99 12.62
C GLY A 166 14.64 -17.00 12.48
N VAL A 167 15.21 -16.07 11.72
CA VAL A 167 16.67 -15.97 11.54
C VAL A 167 17.27 -15.38 12.81
N THR A 168 17.86 -16.24 13.65
CA THR A 168 18.53 -15.88 14.90
C THR A 168 19.96 -15.39 14.70
N GLY A 169 20.59 -15.81 13.60
CA GLY A 169 21.93 -15.39 13.21
C GLY A 169 21.98 -14.04 12.49
N ARG A 170 23.13 -13.79 11.88
CA ARG A 170 23.36 -12.63 11.01
C ARG A 170 22.76 -12.91 9.63
N MET A 171 22.06 -11.93 9.08
CA MET A 171 21.60 -11.87 7.70
C MET A 171 22.75 -11.40 6.81
N GLY A 172 23.30 -12.30 6.00
CA GLY A 172 24.44 -12.01 5.14
C GLY A 172 24.13 -10.95 4.08
N ARG A 173 22.97 -11.02 3.43
CA ARG A 173 22.61 -10.07 2.36
C ARG A 173 21.10 -9.89 2.24
N VAL A 174 20.64 -8.65 2.14
CA VAL A 174 19.25 -8.30 1.78
C VAL A 174 19.31 -7.36 0.58
N VAL A 175 18.48 -7.62 -0.43
CA VAL A 175 18.40 -6.81 -1.65
C VAL A 175 16.96 -6.39 -1.86
N LEU A 176 16.70 -5.10 -1.77
CA LEU A 176 15.43 -4.47 -2.09
C LEU A 176 15.53 -3.91 -3.50
N HIS A 177 14.85 -4.54 -4.46
CA HIS A 177 14.78 -4.11 -5.85
C HIS A 177 13.55 -3.23 -6.08
N GLY A 178 13.74 -2.19 -6.88
CA GLY A 178 12.70 -1.23 -7.20
C GLY A 178 13.06 -0.34 -8.38
N GLU A 179 12.19 0.63 -8.60
CA GLU A 179 12.35 1.64 -9.64
C GLU A 179 12.61 2.99 -8.96
N LEU A 180 13.69 3.67 -9.33
CA LEU A 180 13.90 5.09 -9.00
C LEU A 180 13.16 5.92 -10.05
N PHE A 181 12.24 6.79 -9.63
CA PHE A 181 11.34 7.49 -10.54
C PHE A 181 10.96 8.89 -10.03
N GLY A 182 10.25 9.66 -10.86
CA GLY A 182 9.80 11.02 -10.53
C GLY A 182 10.74 12.10 -11.08
N ALA A 183 10.89 13.18 -10.32
CA ALA A 183 11.59 14.42 -10.73
C ALA A 183 11.03 15.11 -11.99
N LYS A 184 9.83 14.72 -12.44
CA LYS A 184 9.12 15.29 -13.59
C LYS A 184 7.61 15.22 -13.36
N TYR A 185 6.98 16.40 -13.38
CA TYR A 185 5.54 16.56 -13.37
C TYR A 185 5.15 17.93 -13.93
N GLU A 186 4.66 17.95 -15.16
CA GLU A 186 4.46 19.16 -15.96
C GLU A 186 3.02 19.68 -15.85
N HIS A 187 2.64 20.14 -14.65
CA HIS A 187 1.36 20.78 -14.42
C HIS A 187 1.57 22.25 -14.02
N PRO A 188 0.84 23.24 -14.57
CA PRO A 188 1.06 24.67 -14.29
C PRO A 188 1.00 25.05 -12.80
N LEU A 189 0.19 24.32 -12.02
CA LEU A 189 0.02 24.53 -10.57
C LEU A 189 0.95 23.67 -9.70
N VAL A 190 1.82 22.84 -10.29
CA VAL A 190 2.76 21.99 -9.55
C VAL A 190 4.18 22.48 -9.84
N PRO A 191 4.84 23.16 -8.89
CA PRO A 191 6.20 23.64 -9.09
C PRO A 191 7.20 22.48 -9.17
N LYS A 192 8.32 22.71 -9.86
CA LYS A 192 9.46 21.80 -9.85
C LYS A 192 10.08 21.70 -8.45
N SER A 193 10.79 20.62 -8.18
CA SER A 193 11.46 20.42 -6.88
C SER A 193 12.46 21.53 -6.56
N THR A 194 12.43 22.04 -5.34
CA THR A 194 13.41 23.00 -4.82
C THR A 194 14.58 22.32 -4.12
N LYS A 195 14.58 20.99 -4.02
CA LYS A 195 15.58 20.22 -3.28
C LYS A 195 16.89 20.08 -4.05
N TRP A 196 17.96 19.90 -3.29
CA TRP A 196 19.31 19.64 -3.78
C TRP A 196 19.86 18.39 -3.12
N CYS A 197 20.38 17.45 -3.91
CA CYS A 197 21.17 16.36 -3.35
C CYS A 197 22.63 16.82 -3.15
N THR A 198 23.31 16.23 -2.17
CA THR A 198 24.74 16.47 -1.93
C THR A 198 25.44 15.12 -1.90
N LEU A 199 26.43 14.97 -2.79
CA LEU A 199 27.27 13.78 -2.88
C LEU A 199 28.33 13.78 -1.75
N PRO A 200 28.96 12.64 -1.45
CA PRO A 200 30.01 12.57 -0.42
C PRO A 200 31.20 13.51 -0.72
N ASN A 201 31.56 13.69 -1.98
CA ASN A 201 32.55 14.67 -2.44
C ASN A 201 32.07 16.14 -2.39
N LYS A 202 30.93 16.43 -1.75
CA LYS A 202 30.31 17.76 -1.57
C LYS A 202 29.75 18.38 -2.86
N LYS A 203 29.77 17.69 -4.00
CA LYS A 203 29.09 18.14 -5.22
C LYS A 203 27.58 18.20 -4.97
N LYS A 204 26.95 19.31 -5.34
CA LYS A 204 25.50 19.53 -5.19
C LYS A 204 24.80 19.45 -6.54
N ILE A 205 23.61 18.85 -6.56
CA ILE A 205 22.84 18.63 -7.79
C ILE A 205 21.37 18.99 -7.51
N PRO A 206 20.76 19.89 -8.29
CA PRO A 206 19.37 20.27 -8.11
C PRO A 206 18.43 19.18 -8.65
N ILE A 207 17.40 18.82 -7.88
CA ILE A 207 16.41 17.83 -8.32
C ILE A 207 15.57 18.35 -9.49
N ALA A 208 15.31 19.66 -9.57
CA ALA A 208 14.62 20.27 -10.72
C ALA A 208 15.33 20.07 -12.08
N GLY A 209 16.62 19.71 -12.07
CA GLY A 209 17.40 19.40 -13.27
C GLY A 209 17.57 17.91 -13.53
N VAL A 210 16.96 17.04 -12.73
CA VAL A 210 17.00 15.59 -12.92
C VAL A 210 15.93 15.18 -13.93
N GLU A 211 16.34 14.48 -14.98
CA GLU A 211 15.45 13.85 -15.95
C GLU A 211 15.79 12.36 -16.03
N ILE A 212 14.96 11.51 -15.41
CA ILE A 212 15.15 10.05 -15.44
C ILE A 212 14.66 9.47 -16.77
N GLN A 213 13.53 9.98 -17.27
CA GLN A 213 12.91 9.59 -18.52
C GLN A 213 12.41 10.84 -19.24
N SER A 214 12.57 10.86 -20.57
CA SER A 214 12.23 12.01 -21.42
C SER A 214 10.80 11.96 -21.95
N GLU A 215 10.13 10.81 -21.89
CA GLU A 215 8.78 10.65 -22.43
C GLU A 215 7.75 11.62 -21.79
N PRO A 216 6.71 12.02 -22.53
CA PRO A 216 5.66 12.90 -22.03
C PRO A 216 4.74 12.22 -21.00
N PHE A 217 4.64 10.90 -21.00
CA PHE A 217 3.94 10.09 -20.01
C PHE A 217 4.61 8.71 -19.89
N PRO A 218 4.41 8.01 -18.76
CA PRO A 218 3.84 8.51 -17.51
C PRO A 218 4.72 9.54 -16.80
N GLN A 219 4.09 10.54 -16.17
CA GLN A 219 4.72 11.46 -15.22
C GLN A 219 4.14 11.23 -13.83
N TYR A 220 4.99 11.30 -12.79
CA TYR A 220 4.60 10.81 -11.47
C TYR A 220 4.59 11.90 -10.39
N SER A 221 5.66 12.68 -10.30
CA SER A 221 5.85 13.66 -9.23
C SER A 221 7.02 14.60 -9.56
N PRO A 222 6.97 15.88 -9.12
CA PRO A 222 8.12 16.78 -9.22
C PRO A 222 9.29 16.34 -8.32
N GLU A 223 9.04 15.47 -7.35
CA GLU A 223 10.03 14.95 -6.40
C GLU A 223 10.52 13.55 -6.80
N LEU A 224 11.70 13.18 -6.30
CA LEU A 224 12.30 11.87 -6.52
C LEU A 224 11.70 10.83 -5.55
N HIS A 225 11.39 9.65 -6.08
CA HIS A 225 10.76 8.57 -5.32
C HIS A 225 11.37 7.20 -5.67
N TYR A 226 11.10 6.21 -4.84
CA TYR A 226 11.50 4.82 -5.03
C TYR A 226 10.31 3.90 -4.88
N PHE A 227 10.11 2.98 -5.84
CA PHE A 227 9.00 2.04 -5.87
C PHE A 227 9.52 0.60 -5.83
N ALA A 228 9.43 -0.06 -4.68
CA ALA A 228 9.88 -1.44 -4.52
C ALA A 228 9.00 -2.42 -5.31
N PHE A 229 9.60 -3.42 -5.94
CA PHE A 229 8.85 -4.49 -6.64
C PHE A 229 9.37 -5.91 -6.35
N ASP A 230 10.53 -6.06 -5.72
CA ASP A 230 11.05 -7.35 -5.30
C ASP A 230 11.97 -7.24 -4.08
N VAL A 231 12.01 -8.30 -3.29
CA VAL A 231 12.98 -8.45 -2.19
C VAL A 231 13.62 -9.82 -2.28
N LYS A 232 14.95 -9.86 -2.17
CA LYS A 232 15.73 -11.07 -2.01
C LYS A 232 16.51 -11.02 -0.70
N TYR A 233 16.78 -12.18 -0.12
CA TYR A 233 17.69 -12.27 1.01
C TYR A 233 18.52 -13.55 0.96
N SER A 234 19.68 -13.53 1.59
CA SER A 234 20.55 -14.68 1.80
C SER A 234 21.07 -14.62 3.23
N VAL A 235 20.96 -15.74 3.94
CA VAL A 235 21.45 -15.85 5.32
C VAL A 235 22.98 -15.93 5.33
N SER A 236 23.58 -16.71 4.43
CA SER A 236 25.04 -16.81 4.35
C SER A 236 25.69 -15.57 3.72
N GLY A 237 24.95 -14.88 2.84
CA GLY A 237 25.42 -13.82 1.96
C GLY A 237 25.71 -14.28 0.53
N ALA A 238 25.79 -15.60 0.27
CA ALA A 238 26.11 -16.14 -1.04
C ALA A 238 24.99 -15.94 -2.07
N GLU A 239 25.31 -16.03 -3.37
CA GLU A 239 24.29 -15.96 -4.43
C GLU A 239 23.50 -17.28 -4.54
N ALA A 240 24.15 -18.41 -4.22
CA ALA A 240 23.57 -19.73 -4.33
C ALA A 240 22.39 -20.00 -3.36
N ASP A 241 22.32 -19.27 -2.25
CA ASP A 241 21.24 -19.37 -1.26
C ASP A 241 20.34 -18.13 -1.23
N MET A 242 20.37 -17.30 -2.29
CA MET A 242 19.43 -16.18 -2.42
C MET A 242 18.00 -16.68 -2.54
N VAL A 243 17.16 -16.25 -1.61
CA VAL A 243 15.72 -16.50 -1.58
C VAL A 243 14.99 -15.25 -2.06
N LEU A 244 14.23 -15.39 -3.14
CA LEU A 244 13.28 -14.38 -3.58
C LEU A 244 11.99 -14.50 -2.77
N LEU A 245 11.46 -13.38 -2.26
CA LEU A 245 10.19 -13.40 -1.55
C LEU A 245 9.02 -13.69 -2.48
N PRO A 246 8.13 -14.62 -2.10
CA PRO A 246 6.78 -14.69 -2.67
C PRO A 246 6.06 -13.36 -2.51
N PHE A 247 5.12 -13.08 -3.42
CA PHE A 247 4.45 -11.78 -3.51
C PHE A 247 3.69 -11.38 -2.24
N ASP A 248 3.06 -12.35 -1.57
CA ASP A 248 2.33 -12.10 -0.32
C ASP A 248 3.27 -11.76 0.83
N ASP A 249 4.43 -12.44 0.90
CA ASP A 249 5.47 -12.12 1.88
C ASP A 249 6.08 -10.76 1.60
N PHE A 250 6.40 -10.46 0.34
CA PHE A 250 6.85 -9.15 -0.11
C PHE A 250 5.87 -8.05 0.31
N SER A 251 4.58 -8.21 0.00
CA SER A 251 3.55 -7.24 0.34
C SER A 251 3.42 -7.06 1.87
N ALA A 252 3.43 -8.17 2.62
CA ALA A 252 3.31 -8.15 4.07
C ALA A 252 4.49 -7.44 4.74
N VAL A 253 5.73 -7.68 4.31
CA VAL A 253 6.90 -7.00 4.88
C VAL A 253 6.98 -5.54 4.44
N CYS A 254 6.78 -5.23 3.15
CA CYS A 254 6.86 -3.86 2.65
C CYS A 254 5.77 -2.95 3.27
N SER A 255 4.57 -3.49 3.52
CA SER A 255 3.49 -2.72 4.19
C SER A 255 3.85 -2.23 5.61
N GLN A 256 4.82 -2.87 6.27
CA GLN A 256 5.27 -2.51 7.61
C GLN A 256 6.51 -1.59 7.60
N VAL A 257 7.08 -1.29 6.43
CA VAL A 257 8.23 -0.39 6.31
C VAL A 257 7.71 1.05 6.14
N PRO A 258 7.97 1.96 7.09
CA PRO A 258 7.47 3.33 7.01
C PRO A 258 7.94 4.06 5.75
N GLY A 259 7.02 4.73 5.06
CA GLY A 259 7.31 5.55 3.90
C GLY A 259 7.77 4.79 2.65
N LEU A 260 7.74 3.45 2.64
CA LEU A 260 8.11 2.65 1.46
C LEU A 260 6.93 2.53 0.49
N LEU A 261 7.10 3.05 -0.72
CA LEU A 261 6.20 2.74 -1.83
C LEU A 261 6.58 1.38 -2.43
N TYR A 262 5.59 0.55 -2.74
CA TYR A 262 5.82 -0.79 -3.26
C TYR A 262 4.70 -1.24 -4.20
N ALA A 263 5.01 -2.24 -5.02
CA ALA A 263 4.11 -2.86 -5.98
C ALA A 263 2.91 -3.50 -5.29
N LYS A 264 1.70 -3.01 -5.63
CA LYS A 264 0.43 -3.56 -5.17
C LYS A 264 -0.31 -4.22 -6.34
N PRO A 265 -1.11 -5.27 -6.09
CA PRO A 265 -1.83 -5.95 -7.15
C PRO A 265 -2.97 -5.08 -7.69
N LEU A 266 -2.92 -4.78 -9.00
CA LEU A 266 -4.00 -4.20 -9.80
C LEU A 266 -5.02 -5.27 -10.22
N VAL A 267 -4.57 -6.52 -10.36
CA VAL A 267 -5.40 -7.73 -10.56
C VAL A 267 -4.68 -8.86 -9.84
N ARG A 268 -5.46 -9.79 -9.27
CA ARG A 268 -4.98 -11.08 -8.78
C ARG A 268 -5.96 -12.16 -9.22
N GLY A 269 -5.44 -13.25 -9.75
CA GLY A 269 -6.24 -14.33 -10.31
C GLY A 269 -5.35 -15.29 -11.09
N THR A 270 -5.93 -16.01 -12.04
CA THR A 270 -5.20 -16.82 -13.01
C THR A 270 -4.36 -15.96 -13.96
N LEU A 271 -3.45 -16.60 -14.72
CA LEU A 271 -2.67 -15.92 -15.74
C LEU A 271 -3.55 -15.20 -16.77
N ASP A 272 -4.62 -15.84 -17.25
CA ASP A 272 -5.51 -15.25 -18.25
C ASP A 272 -6.30 -14.06 -17.68
N GLU A 273 -6.70 -14.08 -16.41
CA GLU A 273 -7.33 -12.93 -15.75
C GLU A 273 -6.36 -11.74 -15.63
N CYS A 274 -5.09 -11.99 -15.30
CA CYS A 274 -4.05 -10.95 -15.31
C CYS A 274 -3.77 -10.41 -16.72
N LEU A 275 -3.69 -11.29 -17.73
CA LEU A 275 -3.46 -10.91 -19.13
C LEU A 275 -4.62 -10.11 -19.72
N ALA A 276 -5.83 -10.27 -19.20
CA ALA A 276 -7.01 -9.53 -19.63
C ALA A 276 -7.00 -8.04 -19.21
N PHE A 277 -6.11 -7.63 -18.31
CA PHE A 277 -6.02 -6.26 -17.79
C PHE A 277 -5.90 -5.21 -18.90
N ASP A 278 -6.64 -4.10 -18.75
CA ASP A 278 -6.72 -3.06 -19.76
C ASP A 278 -5.57 -2.04 -19.70
N VAL A 279 -4.40 -2.45 -20.19
CA VAL A 279 -3.24 -1.54 -20.25
C VAL A 279 -3.45 -0.33 -21.15
N GLU A 280 -4.31 -0.40 -22.18
CA GLU A 280 -4.50 0.69 -23.15
C GLU A 280 -5.16 1.93 -22.53
N ASN A 281 -5.98 1.74 -21.50
CA ASN A 281 -6.68 2.82 -20.80
C ASN A 281 -6.20 2.99 -19.35
N PHE A 282 -5.11 2.33 -18.97
CA PHE A 282 -4.62 2.37 -17.59
C PHE A 282 -3.84 3.66 -17.32
N ILE A 283 -4.50 4.60 -16.64
CA ILE A 283 -3.89 5.83 -16.11
C ILE A 283 -3.10 5.50 -14.84
N THR A 284 -1.86 6.01 -14.74
CA THR A 284 -1.03 5.75 -13.55
C THR A 284 -1.73 6.29 -12.28
N PRO A 285 -1.88 5.48 -11.23
CA PRO A 285 -2.44 5.92 -9.95
C PRO A 285 -1.41 6.68 -9.08
N LEU A 286 -0.13 6.62 -9.43
CA LEU A 286 0.95 7.14 -8.58
C LEU A 286 0.87 8.65 -8.32
N PRO A 287 0.56 9.55 -9.28
CA PRO A 287 0.40 10.97 -8.97
C PRO A 287 -0.60 11.23 -7.84
N ALA A 288 -1.76 10.56 -7.88
CA ALA A 288 -2.75 10.66 -6.82
C ALA A 288 -2.21 10.16 -5.47
N LEU A 289 -1.57 9.00 -5.45
CA LEU A 289 -0.93 8.45 -4.24
C LEU A 289 0.17 9.37 -3.67
N LEU A 290 0.78 10.21 -4.51
CA LEU A 290 1.85 11.15 -4.17
C LEU A 290 1.36 12.58 -3.90
N GLY A 291 0.05 12.80 -3.71
CA GLY A 291 -0.49 14.11 -3.37
C GLY A 291 -0.90 14.99 -4.53
N LEU A 292 -0.91 14.46 -5.76
CA LEU A 292 -1.15 15.23 -6.98
C LEU A 292 -2.50 14.94 -7.65
N GLY A 293 -3.43 14.30 -6.93
CA GLY A 293 -4.76 13.94 -7.47
C GLY A 293 -5.62 15.14 -7.90
N ASN A 294 -5.30 16.35 -7.42
CA ASN A 294 -5.94 17.61 -7.83
C ASN A 294 -5.34 18.24 -9.09
N TYR A 295 -4.24 17.70 -9.59
CA TYR A 295 -3.46 18.27 -10.68
C TYR A 295 -3.28 17.24 -11.80
N PRO A 296 -4.37 16.65 -12.32
CA PRO A 296 -4.27 15.58 -13.31
C PRO A 296 -3.59 16.08 -14.58
N LEU A 297 -2.77 15.22 -15.16
CA LEU A 297 -2.23 15.41 -16.50
C LEU A 297 -3.11 14.65 -17.50
N GLU A 298 -3.50 15.31 -18.58
CA GLU A 298 -4.26 14.67 -19.65
C GLU A 298 -3.43 13.56 -20.32
N GLY A 299 -4.04 12.40 -20.55
CA GLY A 299 -3.37 11.28 -21.22
C GLY A 299 -2.19 10.67 -20.45
N ASN A 300 -2.12 10.83 -19.12
CA ASN A 300 -1.04 10.29 -18.29
C ASN A 300 -1.15 8.77 -18.08
N LEU A 301 -1.11 8.02 -19.18
CA LEU A 301 -1.14 6.56 -19.19
C LEU A 301 0.11 6.00 -18.51
N ALA A 302 -0.07 4.94 -17.72
CA ALA A 302 1.04 4.15 -17.22
C ALA A 302 1.79 3.48 -18.39
N GLU A 303 3.06 3.13 -18.19
CA GLU A 303 3.80 2.33 -19.18
C GLU A 303 3.09 0.99 -19.41
N GLY A 304 2.54 0.39 -18.36
CA GLY A 304 1.76 -0.84 -18.42
C GLY A 304 1.81 -1.61 -17.10
N VAL A 305 1.88 -2.93 -17.17
CA VAL A 305 1.90 -3.82 -16.00
C VAL A 305 2.99 -4.89 -16.08
N VAL A 306 3.51 -5.29 -14.92
CA VAL A 306 4.26 -6.53 -14.75
C VAL A 306 3.32 -7.58 -14.18
N ILE A 307 3.23 -8.73 -14.84
CA ILE A 307 2.46 -9.88 -14.39
C ILE A 307 3.42 -10.96 -13.92
N ARG A 308 3.21 -11.48 -12.71
CA ARG A 308 4.07 -12.52 -12.12
C ARG A 308 3.27 -13.54 -11.32
N HIS A 309 3.78 -14.76 -11.24
CA HIS A 309 3.23 -15.76 -10.36
C HIS A 309 3.46 -15.36 -8.89
N VAL A 310 2.48 -15.55 -8.01
CA VAL A 310 2.58 -15.09 -6.61
C VAL A 310 3.66 -15.82 -5.82
N ARG A 311 4.02 -17.04 -6.25
CA ARG A 311 5.12 -17.83 -5.68
C ARG A 311 6.35 -17.91 -6.60
N ARG A 312 6.59 -16.91 -7.45
CA ARG A 312 7.85 -16.84 -8.23
C ARG A 312 9.05 -16.93 -7.27
N GLY A 313 10.03 -17.77 -7.60
CA GLY A 313 11.18 -18.08 -6.74
C GLY A 313 11.00 -19.31 -5.84
N ASP A 314 9.77 -19.84 -5.69
CA ASP A 314 9.52 -21.12 -5.01
C ASP A 314 10.05 -22.27 -5.89
N PRO A 315 10.89 -23.18 -5.35
CA PRO A 315 11.40 -24.33 -6.12
C PRO A 315 10.32 -25.16 -6.82
N ALA A 316 9.12 -25.27 -6.24
CA ALA A 316 8.00 -25.98 -6.85
C ALA A 316 7.51 -25.28 -8.14
N VAL A 317 7.56 -23.95 -8.18
CA VAL A 317 7.21 -23.16 -9.36
C VAL A 317 8.37 -23.16 -10.36
N GLU A 318 9.60 -22.91 -9.89
CA GLU A 318 10.77 -22.85 -10.77
C GLU A 318 11.10 -24.19 -11.45
N SER A 319 10.71 -25.32 -10.84
CA SER A 319 10.88 -26.66 -11.41
C SER A 319 10.17 -26.88 -12.76
N SER A 320 9.22 -26.01 -13.13
CA SER A 320 8.57 -26.08 -14.44
C SER A 320 9.46 -25.61 -15.59
N GLY A 321 10.59 -24.96 -15.30
CA GLY A 321 11.55 -24.48 -16.30
C GLY A 321 11.02 -23.36 -17.20
N VAL A 322 9.91 -22.71 -16.83
CA VAL A 322 9.33 -21.58 -17.58
C VAL A 322 9.38 -20.31 -16.73
N SER A 323 9.80 -19.19 -17.34
CA SER A 323 9.79 -17.89 -16.65
C SER A 323 8.37 -17.47 -16.27
N THR A 324 8.17 -17.18 -14.98
CA THR A 324 6.87 -16.83 -14.40
C THR A 324 6.70 -15.32 -14.17
N ILE A 325 7.38 -14.50 -14.97
CA ILE A 325 7.26 -13.04 -14.97
C ILE A 325 7.24 -12.50 -16.41
N ILE A 326 6.26 -11.65 -16.70
CA ILE A 326 6.01 -11.08 -18.03
C ILE A 326 5.63 -9.60 -17.89
N LYS A 327 5.81 -8.80 -18.96
CA LYS A 327 5.34 -7.39 -18.98
C LYS A 327 4.34 -7.17 -20.10
N LEU A 328 3.33 -6.36 -19.83
CA LEU A 328 2.46 -5.76 -20.84
C LEU A 328 2.69 -4.26 -20.83
N ARG A 329 2.68 -3.64 -22.01
CA ARG A 329 2.82 -2.19 -22.17
C ARG A 329 1.66 -1.66 -22.99
N CYS A 330 1.20 -0.45 -22.69
CA CYS A 330 0.18 0.20 -23.52
C CYS A 330 0.78 0.59 -24.88
N SER A 331 -0.03 0.54 -25.93
CA SER A 331 0.43 0.79 -27.28
C SER A 331 0.95 2.23 -27.46
N SER A 332 0.26 3.22 -26.87
CA SER A 332 0.68 4.63 -26.88
C SER A 332 2.09 4.82 -26.33
N PHE A 333 2.48 4.09 -25.28
CA PHE A 333 3.83 4.15 -24.73
C PHE A 333 4.87 3.45 -25.63
N MET A 334 4.51 2.31 -26.22
CA MET A 334 5.40 1.61 -27.14
C MET A 334 5.71 2.44 -28.40
N GLU A 335 4.74 3.23 -28.87
CA GLU A 335 4.91 4.16 -29.98
C GLU A 335 5.99 5.21 -29.72
N LEU A 336 6.07 5.72 -28.48
CA LEU A 336 7.11 6.66 -28.06
C LEU A 336 8.52 6.02 -28.09
N LYS A 337 8.63 4.75 -27.71
CA LYS A 337 9.92 4.03 -27.65
C LYS A 337 10.38 3.47 -29.00
N HIS A 338 9.45 3.11 -29.89
CA HIS A 338 9.73 2.49 -31.17
C HIS A 338 8.89 3.09 -32.31
N PRO A 339 9.23 4.31 -32.78
CA PRO A 339 8.54 4.94 -33.89
C PRO A 339 8.53 4.02 -35.13
N GLY A 340 7.37 3.82 -35.77
CA GLY A 340 7.24 3.06 -37.01
C GLY A 340 7.02 1.55 -36.89
N LYS A 341 7.07 0.95 -35.68
CA LYS A 341 6.75 -0.48 -35.45
C LYS A 341 5.30 -0.73 -34.99
N GLN A 342 4.41 0.22 -35.29
CA GLN A 342 3.05 0.35 -34.76
C GLN A 342 2.16 -0.88 -35.00
N GLN A 343 2.11 -1.33 -36.26
CA GLN A 343 1.20 -2.40 -36.68
C GLN A 343 1.70 -3.78 -36.23
N GLU A 344 3.01 -3.98 -36.25
CA GLU A 344 3.64 -5.23 -35.80
C GLU A 344 3.50 -5.41 -34.28
N LEU A 345 3.65 -4.36 -33.48
CA LEU A 345 3.50 -4.44 -32.02
C LEU A 345 2.03 -4.55 -31.57
N LYS A 346 1.10 -3.84 -32.23
CA LYS A 346 -0.34 -3.93 -31.95
C LYS A 346 -0.92 -5.29 -32.39
N ALA A 347 -0.68 -5.69 -33.64
CA ALA A 347 -1.29 -6.89 -34.23
C ALA A 347 -0.73 -8.21 -33.68
N THR A 348 0.52 -8.23 -33.20
CA THR A 348 1.19 -9.51 -32.90
C THR A 348 1.10 -9.93 -31.43
N PHE A 349 0.86 -9.00 -30.50
CA PHE A 349 0.98 -9.31 -29.05
C PHE A 349 -0.24 -8.92 -28.21
N LEU A 350 -0.67 -7.66 -28.26
CA LEU A 350 -1.78 -7.19 -27.42
C LEU A 350 -3.10 -7.78 -27.88
N ASP A 351 -3.41 -7.71 -29.17
CA ASP A 351 -4.70 -8.20 -29.67
C ASP A 351 -4.82 -9.72 -29.55
N THR A 352 -3.81 -10.51 -29.92
CA THR A 352 -3.93 -11.99 -29.91
C THR A 352 -3.92 -12.57 -28.49
N VAL A 353 -2.97 -12.16 -27.63
CA VAL A 353 -2.84 -12.73 -26.27
C VAL A 353 -3.98 -12.23 -25.38
N ARG A 354 -4.30 -10.93 -25.42
CA ARG A 354 -5.38 -10.35 -24.61
C ARG A 354 -6.76 -10.75 -25.13
N ALA A 355 -7.03 -10.73 -26.45
CA ALA A 355 -8.34 -11.18 -26.94
C ALA A 355 -8.56 -12.66 -26.65
N GLY A 356 -7.52 -13.50 -26.79
CA GLY A 356 -7.59 -14.90 -26.37
C GLY A 356 -7.88 -15.04 -24.87
N ALA A 357 -7.21 -14.23 -24.03
CA ALA A 357 -7.44 -14.25 -22.58
C ALA A 357 -8.86 -13.80 -22.24
N LEU A 358 -9.34 -12.72 -22.84
CA LEU A 358 -10.70 -12.22 -22.71
C LEU A 358 -11.75 -13.25 -23.14
N GLN A 359 -11.51 -13.99 -24.23
CA GLN A 359 -12.40 -15.07 -24.67
C GLN A 359 -12.49 -16.20 -23.64
N ARG A 360 -11.35 -16.66 -23.11
CA ARG A 360 -11.30 -17.74 -22.12
C ARG A 360 -11.93 -17.34 -20.78
N VAL A 361 -11.71 -16.10 -20.37
CA VAL A 361 -12.28 -15.52 -19.15
C VAL A 361 -13.81 -15.33 -19.26
N ARG A 362 -14.32 -14.83 -20.39
CA ARG A 362 -15.76 -14.65 -20.63
C ARG A 362 -16.56 -15.95 -20.56
N GLY A 363 -15.91 -17.10 -20.76
CA GLY A 363 -16.53 -18.42 -20.65
C GLY A 363 -16.56 -19.02 -19.23
N GLY A 364 -15.96 -18.39 -18.20
CA GLY A 364 -15.74 -19.07 -16.92
C GLY A 364 -15.55 -18.26 -15.63
N GLY A 365 -15.49 -16.93 -15.64
CA GLY A 365 -15.35 -16.20 -14.37
C GLY A 365 -15.38 -14.68 -14.48
N LYS A 366 -15.90 -14.03 -13.45
CA LYS A 366 -15.83 -12.56 -13.27
C LYS A 366 -14.37 -12.19 -13.02
N VAL A 367 -13.70 -11.51 -13.96
CA VAL A 367 -12.40 -10.89 -13.69
C VAL A 367 -12.58 -9.91 -12.56
N THR A 368 -11.90 -10.16 -11.45
CA THR A 368 -11.85 -9.20 -10.35
C THR A 368 -10.68 -8.26 -10.64
N VAL A 369 -10.96 -7.14 -11.32
CA VAL A 369 -10.00 -6.03 -11.42
C VAL A 369 -9.78 -5.51 -10.00
N LEU A 370 -8.61 -5.77 -9.41
CA LEU A 370 -8.28 -5.38 -8.04
C LEU A 370 -7.75 -3.94 -7.91
N ALA A 371 -7.64 -3.18 -9.01
CA ALA A 371 -7.53 -1.72 -8.93
C ALA A 371 -8.78 -1.16 -8.23
N ASP A 372 -9.94 -1.76 -8.52
CA ASP A 372 -11.21 -1.62 -7.81
C ASP A 372 -11.28 -2.41 -6.49
N SER A 373 -10.17 -2.85 -5.91
CA SER A 373 -10.19 -3.45 -4.57
C SER A 373 -9.51 -2.61 -3.50
N MET A 374 -8.44 -1.89 -3.84
CA MET A 374 -7.78 -0.98 -2.91
C MET A 374 -8.47 0.37 -2.89
N LEU A 375 -8.84 0.90 -4.06
CA LEU A 375 -9.57 2.17 -4.14
C LEU A 375 -10.97 1.99 -3.51
N PRO A 376 -11.80 1.00 -3.86
CA PRO A 376 -13.12 0.80 -3.24
C PRO A 376 -13.07 0.41 -1.77
N ARG A 377 -12.03 -0.26 -1.26
CA ARG A 377 -11.88 -0.48 0.19
C ARG A 377 -11.48 0.79 0.92
N LEU A 378 -10.55 1.57 0.38
CA LEU A 378 -10.17 2.89 0.91
C LEU A 378 -11.36 3.85 0.85
N GLU A 379 -12.07 3.87 -0.28
CA GLU A 379 -13.24 4.68 -0.56
C GLU A 379 -14.41 4.28 0.35
N ALA A 380 -14.67 2.98 0.52
CA ALA A 380 -15.69 2.49 1.43
C ALA A 380 -15.33 2.75 2.89
N ALA A 381 -14.06 2.58 3.29
CA ALA A 381 -13.59 2.89 4.64
C ALA A 381 -13.68 4.39 4.92
N ALA A 382 -13.25 5.24 3.98
CA ALA A 382 -13.37 6.68 4.07
C ALA A 382 -14.83 7.13 4.15
N ASN A 383 -15.71 6.54 3.33
CA ASN A 383 -17.14 6.83 3.38
C ASN A 383 -17.73 6.41 4.73
N ALA A 384 -17.42 5.21 5.23
CA ALA A 384 -17.90 4.75 6.55
C ALA A 384 -17.43 5.68 7.69
N LEU A 385 -16.16 6.09 7.67
CA LEU A 385 -15.62 7.05 8.67
C LEU A 385 -16.31 8.41 8.59
N LEU A 386 -16.56 8.94 7.39
CA LEU A 386 -17.30 10.18 7.20
C LEU A 386 -18.75 10.06 7.68
N LEU A 387 -19.42 8.95 7.38
CA LEU A 387 -20.80 8.71 7.80
C LEU A 387 -20.93 8.56 9.32
N ASN A 388 -19.92 8.01 10.00
CA ASN A 388 -19.88 7.96 11.47
C ASN A 388 -19.89 9.35 12.13
N ASN A 389 -19.51 10.41 11.41
CA ASN A 389 -19.59 11.77 11.92
C ASN A 389 -21.00 12.36 11.87
N VAL A 390 -21.94 11.72 11.15
CA VAL A 390 -23.36 12.08 11.16
C VAL A 390 -24.03 11.40 12.36
N SER A 391 -24.21 12.15 13.44
CA SER A 391 -24.75 11.63 14.70
C SER A 391 -25.77 12.58 15.33
N GLU A 392 -26.62 12.06 16.20
CA GLU A 392 -27.60 12.85 16.96
C GLU A 392 -26.92 13.94 17.81
N GLY A 393 -25.75 13.64 18.40
CA GLY A 393 -24.98 14.63 19.16
C GLY A 393 -24.58 15.82 18.30
N ARG A 394 -24.13 15.55 17.06
CA ARG A 394 -23.75 16.61 16.11
C ARG A 394 -24.98 17.38 15.61
N LEU A 395 -26.10 16.69 15.36
CA LEU A 395 -27.38 17.33 15.05
C LEU A 395 -27.82 18.30 16.16
N SER A 396 -27.71 17.89 17.43
CA SER A 396 -28.01 18.76 18.58
C SER A 396 -27.13 20.01 18.58
N ASN A 397 -25.84 19.88 18.28
CA ASN A 397 -24.91 21.01 18.21
C ASN A 397 -25.21 21.96 17.04
N VAL A 398 -25.71 21.44 15.92
CA VAL A 398 -26.15 22.27 14.78
C VAL A 398 -27.42 23.03 15.16
N LEU A 399 -28.41 22.35 15.72
CA LEU A 399 -29.67 22.96 16.17
C LEU A 399 -29.44 24.05 17.23
N SER A 400 -28.49 23.84 18.16
CA SER A 400 -28.16 24.86 19.17
C SER A 400 -27.55 26.12 18.56
N LYS A 401 -26.87 26.03 17.41
CA LYS A 401 -26.32 27.18 16.70
C LYS A 401 -27.36 27.94 15.89
N ILE A 402 -28.38 27.23 15.38
CA ILE A 402 -29.49 27.83 14.63
C ILE A 402 -30.41 28.59 15.58
N GLY A 403 -30.71 28.01 16.74
CA GLY A 403 -31.70 28.55 17.68
C GLY A 403 -33.13 28.15 17.31
N ARG A 404 -34.09 28.47 18.20
CA ARG A 404 -35.47 27.98 18.10
C ARG A 404 -36.33 28.80 17.13
N GLU A 405 -36.23 30.13 17.20
CA GLU A 405 -37.07 31.04 16.43
C GLU A 405 -36.96 30.81 14.91
N PRO A 406 -35.76 30.67 14.30
CA PRO A 406 -35.65 30.39 12.86
C PRO A 406 -36.21 29.04 12.42
N LEU A 407 -36.25 28.05 13.32
CA LEU A 407 -36.84 26.73 13.05
C LEU A 407 -38.37 26.80 13.06
N LEU A 408 -38.95 27.50 14.03
CA LEU A 408 -40.41 27.61 14.18
C LEU A 408 -41.04 28.59 13.19
N SER A 409 -40.32 29.65 12.80
CA SER A 409 -40.77 30.62 11.80
C SER A 409 -40.78 30.05 10.37
N GLY A 410 -40.10 28.92 10.14
CA GLY A 410 -39.91 28.32 8.82
C GLY A 410 -38.85 29.01 7.97
N GLU A 411 -38.07 29.94 8.55
CA GLU A 411 -36.90 30.55 7.91
C GLU A 411 -35.85 29.49 7.56
N VAL A 412 -35.63 28.53 8.48
CA VAL A 412 -34.73 27.40 8.29
C VAL A 412 -35.55 26.13 8.09
N LYS A 413 -35.40 25.52 6.90
CA LYS A 413 -36.12 24.29 6.54
C LYS A 413 -35.31 23.06 6.88
N GLU A 414 -35.97 21.90 6.90
CA GLU A 414 -35.34 20.59 7.13
C GLU A 414 -34.10 20.36 6.23
N ALA A 415 -34.20 20.72 4.95
CA ALA A 415 -33.11 20.58 3.99
C ALA A 415 -31.90 21.48 4.32
N ASP A 416 -32.14 22.66 4.90
CA ASP A 416 -31.09 23.59 5.33
C ASP A 416 -30.35 23.02 6.56
N VAL A 417 -31.10 22.43 7.50
CA VAL A 417 -30.50 21.74 8.66
C VAL A 417 -29.68 20.53 8.20
N ALA A 418 -30.15 19.78 7.20
CA ALA A 418 -29.41 18.64 6.64
C ALA A 418 -28.09 19.09 6.00
N LEU A 419 -28.13 20.20 5.27
CA LEU A 419 -26.93 20.79 4.68
C LEU A 419 -25.94 21.24 5.75
N MET A 420 -26.40 21.94 6.79
CA MET A 420 -25.55 22.39 7.90
C MET A 420 -24.94 21.22 8.67
N LEU A 421 -25.71 20.14 8.90
CA LEU A 421 -25.21 18.92 9.53
C LEU A 421 -24.15 18.22 8.67
N ALA A 422 -24.39 18.09 7.37
CA ALA A 422 -23.43 17.51 6.44
C ALA A 422 -22.14 18.33 6.38
N GLN A 423 -22.23 19.66 6.39
CA GLN A 423 -21.08 20.56 6.43
C GLN A 423 -20.28 20.44 7.74
N ASP A 424 -20.96 20.37 8.89
CA ASP A 424 -20.29 20.20 10.19
C ASP A 424 -19.59 18.84 10.29
N ALA A 425 -20.25 17.75 9.84
CA ALA A 425 -19.66 16.41 9.80
C ALA A 425 -18.46 16.32 8.84
N LEU A 426 -18.57 16.93 7.66
CA LEU A 426 -17.48 16.98 6.68
C LEU A 426 -16.31 17.82 7.20
N LYS A 427 -16.58 18.98 7.80
CA LYS A 427 -15.54 19.85 8.37
C LYS A 427 -14.71 19.12 9.43
N ASP A 428 -15.36 18.31 10.26
CA ASP A 428 -14.68 17.55 11.30
C ASP A 428 -13.92 16.36 10.72
N PHE A 429 -14.52 15.63 9.78
CA PHE A 429 -13.83 14.57 9.03
C PHE A 429 -12.53 15.08 8.42
N LEU A 430 -12.54 16.28 7.83
CA LEU A 430 -11.36 16.87 7.19
C LEU A 430 -10.22 17.24 8.15
N LYS A 431 -10.43 17.24 9.47
CA LYS A 431 -9.36 17.53 10.45
C LYS A 431 -8.39 16.37 10.60
N ASP A 432 -8.92 15.15 10.62
CA ASP A 432 -8.19 13.92 10.99
C ASP A 432 -8.12 12.89 9.86
N VAL A 433 -8.64 13.22 8.67
CA VAL A 433 -8.63 12.31 7.52
C VAL A 433 -7.22 12.09 6.99
N ASP A 434 -6.91 10.83 6.67
CA ASP A 434 -5.66 10.45 6.03
C ASP A 434 -5.50 11.21 4.69
N PRO A 435 -4.33 11.86 4.43
CA PRO A 435 -4.05 12.53 3.17
C PRO A 435 -4.34 11.67 1.93
N VAL A 436 -4.17 10.35 2.01
CA VAL A 436 -4.47 9.41 0.93
C VAL A 436 -5.93 9.52 0.46
N VAL A 437 -6.88 9.78 1.35
CA VAL A 437 -8.30 9.97 1.00
C VAL A 437 -8.52 11.31 0.31
N LEU A 438 -7.83 12.38 0.75
CA LEU A 438 -7.95 13.71 0.14
C LEU A 438 -7.39 13.77 -1.28
N ASN A 439 -6.46 12.86 -1.59
CA ASN A 439 -5.78 12.78 -2.87
C ASN A 439 -6.46 11.82 -3.88
N THR A 440 -7.62 11.28 -3.52
CA THR A 440 -8.45 10.47 -4.43
C THR A 440 -9.08 11.29 -5.56
N SER A 441 -9.69 10.59 -6.52
CA SER A 441 -10.33 11.21 -7.69
C SER A 441 -11.39 12.26 -7.30
N LEU A 442 -11.56 13.28 -8.14
CA LEU A 442 -12.60 14.29 -7.93
C LEU A 442 -14.01 13.67 -7.91
N ALA A 443 -14.24 12.64 -8.74
CA ALA A 443 -15.52 11.92 -8.80
C ALA A 443 -15.85 11.23 -7.46
N PHE A 444 -14.86 10.58 -6.84
CA PHE A 444 -15.05 9.94 -5.54
C PHE A 444 -15.31 10.96 -4.42
N ARG A 445 -14.54 12.06 -4.38
CA ARG A 445 -14.78 13.12 -3.38
C ARG A 445 -16.16 13.76 -3.50
N LYS A 446 -16.67 13.93 -4.72
CA LYS A 446 -18.07 14.33 -4.96
C LYS A 446 -19.06 13.30 -4.42
N THR A 447 -18.73 12.01 -4.52
CA THR A 447 -19.55 10.92 -3.99
C THR A 447 -19.58 10.95 -2.46
N LEU A 448 -18.46 11.18 -1.78
CA LEU A 448 -18.40 11.36 -0.32
C LEU A 448 -19.30 12.52 0.15
N ILE A 449 -19.22 13.67 -0.52
CA ILE A 449 -20.04 14.85 -0.21
C ILE A 449 -21.53 14.54 -0.37
N ARG A 450 -21.93 13.82 -1.42
CA ARG A 450 -23.32 13.41 -1.62
C ARG A 450 -23.77 12.39 -0.57
N SER A 451 -22.91 11.42 -0.25
CA SER A 451 -23.21 10.38 0.73
C SER A 451 -23.45 10.95 2.13
N VAL A 452 -22.59 11.88 2.58
CA VAL A 452 -22.78 12.52 3.90
C VAL A 452 -24.03 13.40 3.95
N TYR A 453 -24.36 14.08 2.84
CA TYR A 453 -25.61 14.83 2.75
C TYR A 453 -26.83 13.93 2.85
N PHE A 454 -26.87 12.82 2.09
CA PHE A 454 -27.99 11.87 2.15
C PHE A 454 -28.13 11.19 3.52
N ALA A 455 -27.02 10.91 4.20
CA ALA A 455 -27.08 10.39 5.57
C ALA A 455 -27.63 11.42 6.56
N ALA A 456 -27.24 12.70 6.43
CA ALA A 456 -27.79 13.78 7.23
C ALA A 456 -29.29 13.98 6.98
N GLU A 457 -29.72 13.94 5.71
CA GLU A 457 -31.12 14.02 5.31
C GLU A 457 -31.93 12.84 5.87
N ALA A 458 -31.40 11.61 5.80
CA ALA A 458 -32.07 10.43 6.34
C ALA A 458 -32.26 10.51 7.86
N LEU A 459 -31.22 10.92 8.60
CA LEU A 459 -31.29 11.12 10.05
C LEU A 459 -32.31 12.19 10.42
N LEU A 460 -32.33 13.31 9.69
CA LEU A 460 -33.31 14.37 9.91
C LEU A 460 -34.72 13.91 9.61
N ARG A 461 -34.96 13.23 8.49
CA ARG A 461 -36.28 12.72 8.11
C ARG A 461 -36.87 11.81 9.20
N GLU A 462 -36.04 11.00 9.85
CA GLU A 462 -36.47 10.15 10.97
C GLU A 462 -36.86 10.97 12.22
N LYS A 463 -36.13 12.05 12.51
CA LYS A 463 -36.22 12.77 13.78
C LYS A 463 -37.02 14.08 13.70
N TRP A 464 -37.28 14.60 12.51
CA TRP A 464 -37.76 15.97 12.30
C TRP A 464 -39.08 16.24 13.01
N THR A 465 -40.07 15.37 12.84
CA THR A 465 -41.39 15.52 13.47
C THR A 465 -41.28 15.59 14.99
N HIS A 466 -40.46 14.71 15.58
CA HIS A 466 -40.26 14.69 17.03
C HIS A 466 -39.48 15.93 17.51
N LEU A 467 -38.48 16.38 16.76
CA LEU A 467 -37.72 17.60 17.06
C LEU A 467 -38.62 18.84 17.04
N MET A 468 -39.42 19.01 15.98
CA MET A 468 -40.34 20.14 15.85
C MET A 468 -41.40 20.11 16.97
N ALA A 469 -41.99 18.95 17.25
CA ALA A 469 -42.95 18.81 18.34
C ALA A 469 -42.34 19.23 19.70
N ARG A 470 -41.09 18.82 19.96
CA ARG A 470 -40.38 19.19 21.20
C ARG A 470 -40.10 20.69 21.28
N GLU A 471 -39.66 21.32 20.20
CA GLU A 471 -39.37 22.76 20.22
C GLU A 471 -40.65 23.60 20.28
N THR A 472 -41.74 23.18 19.64
CA THR A 472 -43.05 23.82 19.78
C THR A 472 -43.58 23.71 21.21
N ALA A 473 -43.47 22.54 21.85
CA ALA A 473 -43.90 22.35 23.24
C ALA A 473 -43.12 23.27 24.19
N ARG A 474 -41.80 23.35 24.02
CA ARG A 474 -40.95 24.26 24.81
C ARG A 474 -41.25 25.73 24.55
N GLN A 475 -41.63 26.10 23.33
CA GLN A 475 -42.04 27.47 23.04
C GLN A 475 -43.35 27.82 23.74
N ALA A 476 -44.34 26.91 23.71
CA ALA A 476 -45.61 27.10 24.40
C ALA A 476 -45.42 27.24 25.93
N GLU A 477 -44.49 26.50 26.54
CA GLU A 477 -44.12 26.67 27.95
C GLU A 477 -43.55 28.06 28.25
N ILE A 478 -42.69 28.58 27.38
CA ILE A 478 -42.13 29.93 27.51
C ILE A 478 -43.22 30.99 27.33
N ASP A 479 -44.05 30.87 26.31
CA ASP A 479 -45.13 31.82 26.03
C ASP A 479 -46.15 31.85 27.18
N ALA A 480 -46.46 30.69 27.78
CA ALA A 480 -47.30 30.59 28.96
C ALA A 480 -46.67 31.25 30.19
N ALA A 481 -45.36 31.10 30.39
CA ALA A 481 -44.63 31.76 31.48
C ALA A 481 -44.61 33.29 31.31
N ILE A 482 -44.39 33.77 30.08
CA ILE A 482 -44.45 35.20 29.75
C ILE A 482 -45.85 35.74 30.01
N ALA A 483 -46.90 35.08 29.51
CA ALA A 483 -48.29 35.49 29.72
C ALA A 483 -48.69 35.49 31.21
N ALA A 484 -48.21 34.52 32.00
CA ALA A 484 -48.45 34.47 33.44
C ALA A 484 -47.73 35.63 34.17
N GLN A 485 -46.51 35.98 33.76
CA GLN A 485 -45.78 37.11 34.31
C GLN A 485 -46.48 38.44 33.95
N GLU A 486 -46.87 38.64 32.70
CA GLU A 486 -47.62 39.81 32.26
C GLU A 486 -48.97 39.96 32.96
N ALA A 487 -49.64 38.83 33.29
CA ALA A 487 -50.88 38.83 34.06
C ALA A 487 -50.65 39.19 35.54
N ALA A 488 -49.50 38.83 36.12
CA ALA A 488 -49.12 39.17 37.48
C ALA A 488 -48.64 40.63 37.64
N GLU A 489 -48.17 41.25 36.55
CA GLU A 489 -47.69 42.64 36.52
C GLU A 489 -48.79 43.67 36.13
N ARG A 490 -50.01 43.21 35.80
CA ARG A 490 -51.17 44.11 35.59
C ARG A 490 -51.76 44.54 36.94
N PRO A 491 -51.78 45.85 37.27
CA PRO A 491 -52.23 46.38 38.57
C PRO A 491 -53.73 46.22 38.83
#